data_AF-A0A7K9V325-F1
#
_entry.id   AF-A0A7K9V325-F1
#
_cell.length_a   1.000
_cell.length_b   1.000
_cell.length_c   1.000
_cell.angle_alpha   90.00
_cell.angle_beta   90.00
_cell.angle_gamma   90.00
#
_symmetry.space_group_name_H-M   'P 1'
#
loop_
_entity.id
_entity.type
_entity.pdbx_description
1 polymer ?
#
loop_
_entity_poly.entity_id
_entity_poly.type
_entity_poly.pdbx_seq_one_letter_code
_entity_poly.pdbx_strand_id
1 'polypeptide(L)'
;MHHFEEELTCSICYSLFEDPRVLPCSHTFCRNCLEGVIQLSSNFSIWRPLRVPLKCPNCRSIVEIPASGTESLPINFALKAIIEKYRQEDHSDVATCSEHYRQPLNVYCLLDKKLVCGHCLTIGKHNGHPIDDLHSAYIKEKESSGKLLEQLTDKHWTNVCLLIEKLKEQKSQCESIVQDDKKVVVQYFKKLSDTLEHKKQALLSALDEINTHISQEYEPLIEKLKKIREEQLELMSLNTSIQKEESPLVFLEKVDDVHQRIKALKEKQLPDVKPVEIYPRIGHLLKDVWSKTEIGQINKILTPKIKLIPKRKLSSKSSEKERGKSKEHLQAVNALTVMLLLVIVVIAVFSFHKPVSSVVMEAIPTYISELLLFIYQDFCTHLQSTVDMLYHTFNLLVEFLGRIVPL
;
A
#
# COMPACT_ATOMS: atom_id res chain seq x y z
N MET A 1 10.94 31.77 57.41
CA MET A 1 10.62 33.13 57.89
C MET A 1 9.10 33.36 57.98
N HIS A 2 8.29 32.37 58.40
CA HIS A 2 6.82 32.52 58.47
C HIS A 2 6.31 33.08 59.81
N HIS A 3 7.19 33.32 60.79
CA HIS A 3 6.80 33.78 62.12
C HIS A 3 6.61 35.30 62.24
N PHE A 4 7.07 36.07 61.24
CA PHE A 4 7.05 37.54 61.28
C PHE A 4 5.75 38.17 60.78
N GLU A 5 4.95 37.45 59.98
CA GLU A 5 3.75 38.02 59.35
C GLU A 5 2.61 38.20 60.36
N GLU A 6 2.44 37.26 61.29
CA GLU A 6 1.43 37.34 62.36
C GLU A 6 1.63 38.61 63.21
N GLU A 7 2.88 39.01 63.46
CA GLU A 7 3.23 40.21 64.22
C GLU A 7 2.95 41.53 63.46
N LEU A 8 2.73 41.47 62.13
CA LEU A 8 2.43 42.61 61.26
C LEU A 8 0.94 42.70 60.87
N THR A 9 0.10 41.82 61.41
CA THR A 9 -1.33 41.77 61.11
C THR A 9 -2.18 42.45 62.18
N CYS A 10 -3.27 43.08 61.75
CA CYS A 10 -4.25 43.66 62.65
C CYS A 10 -5.16 42.56 63.22
N SER A 11 -5.31 42.52 64.55
CA SER A 11 -6.16 41.54 65.24
C SER A 11 -7.68 41.67 64.96
N ILE A 12 -8.10 42.68 64.20
CA ILE A 12 -9.51 42.87 63.80
C ILE A 12 -9.76 42.31 62.38
N CYS A 13 -8.95 42.71 61.39
CA CYS A 13 -9.14 42.28 59.99
C CYS A 13 -8.24 41.13 59.55
N TYR A 14 -7.33 40.66 60.44
CA TYR A 14 -6.35 39.60 60.18
C TYR A 14 -5.53 39.80 58.90
N SER A 15 -5.37 41.07 58.51
CA SER A 15 -4.60 41.51 57.35
C SER A 15 -3.49 42.45 57.83
N LEU A 16 -2.45 42.65 57.01
CA LEU A 16 -1.37 43.60 57.30
C LEU A 16 -1.94 44.97 57.67
N PHE A 17 -1.37 45.65 58.68
CA PHE A 17 -1.92 46.93 59.10
C PHE A 17 -1.99 47.95 57.97
N GLU A 18 -3.16 48.56 57.81
CA GLU A 18 -3.42 49.66 56.89
C GLU A 18 -3.75 50.90 57.69
N ASP A 19 -2.92 51.94 57.56
CA ASP A 19 -2.95 53.15 58.40
C ASP A 19 -2.95 52.81 59.92
N PRO A 20 -1.82 52.28 60.45
CA PRO A 20 -1.74 51.80 61.83
C PRO A 20 -1.81 52.96 62.84
N ARG A 21 -2.88 53.00 63.64
CA ARG A 21 -3.10 54.00 64.70
C ARG A 21 -2.86 53.40 66.08
N VAL A 22 -2.14 54.14 66.93
CA VAL A 22 -1.77 53.73 68.28
C VAL A 22 -2.74 54.33 69.28
N LEU A 23 -3.37 53.46 70.08
CA LEU A 23 -4.18 53.89 71.22
C LEU A 23 -3.28 54.29 72.41
N PRO A 24 -3.74 55.13 73.35
CA PRO A 24 -2.99 55.48 74.57
C PRO A 24 -2.51 54.27 75.41
N CYS A 25 -3.15 53.11 75.25
CA CYS A 25 -2.74 51.84 75.85
C CYS A 25 -1.67 51.07 75.04
N SER A 26 -1.01 51.74 74.09
CA SER A 26 0.07 51.24 73.22
C SER A 26 -0.30 50.13 72.23
N HIS A 27 -1.57 49.74 72.13
CA HIS A 27 -2.04 48.79 71.12
C HIS A 27 -2.31 49.49 69.79
N THR A 28 -2.00 48.81 68.69
CA THR A 28 -2.09 49.36 67.33
C THR A 28 -3.17 48.63 66.53
N PHE A 29 -3.95 49.36 65.74
CA PHE A 29 -5.03 48.86 64.89
C PHE A 29 -5.10 49.66 63.58
N CYS A 30 -5.69 49.10 62.52
CA CYS A 30 -5.99 49.87 61.31
C CYS A 30 -6.99 50.98 61.64
N ARG A 31 -6.82 52.18 61.06
CA ARG A 31 -7.75 53.30 61.27
C ARG A 31 -9.21 52.93 61.01
N ASN A 32 -9.48 52.27 59.88
CA ASN A 32 -10.83 51.83 59.51
C ASN A 32 -11.39 50.79 60.49
N CYS A 33 -10.53 49.93 61.04
CA CYS A 33 -10.94 48.96 62.05
C CYS A 33 -11.34 49.65 63.37
N LEU A 34 -10.61 50.69 63.80
CA LEU A 34 -10.98 51.49 64.97
C LEU A 34 -12.28 52.26 64.75
N GLU A 35 -12.48 52.82 63.55
CA GLU A 35 -13.70 53.52 63.19
C GLU A 35 -14.92 52.58 63.23
N GLY A 36 -14.78 51.36 62.70
CA GLY A 36 -15.81 50.32 62.80
C GLY A 36 -16.14 49.94 64.24
N VAL A 37 -15.14 49.78 65.12
CA VAL A 37 -15.37 49.48 66.55
C VAL A 37 -16.06 50.66 67.26
N ILE A 38 -15.70 51.92 66.96
CA ILE A 38 -16.35 53.10 67.53
C ILE A 38 -17.82 53.17 67.13
N GLN A 39 -18.11 52.98 65.84
CA GLN A 39 -19.49 52.98 65.31
C GLN A 39 -20.36 51.87 65.93
N LEU A 40 -19.78 50.70 66.18
CA LEU A 40 -20.48 49.59 66.84
C LEU A 40 -20.67 49.81 68.35
N SER A 41 -19.87 50.67 68.98
CA SER A 41 -19.91 50.96 70.42
C SER A 41 -20.74 52.18 70.81
N SER A 42 -21.15 53.02 69.85
CA SER A 42 -21.99 54.19 70.09
C SER A 42 -23.46 53.82 70.32
N ASN A 43 -23.83 53.53 71.57
CA ASN A 43 -25.23 53.57 71.99
C ASN A 43 -25.71 55.03 72.05
N PHE A 44 -26.77 55.33 71.30
CA PHE A 44 -27.43 56.64 71.19
C PHE A 44 -27.56 57.35 72.54
N SER A 45 -26.83 58.46 72.72
CA SER A 45 -27.04 59.45 73.78
C SER A 45 -27.03 60.84 73.14
N ILE A 46 -28.11 61.59 73.36
CA ILE A 46 -28.51 62.84 72.66
C ILE A 46 -27.60 64.06 72.98
N TRP A 47 -26.46 63.85 73.65
CA TRP A 47 -25.51 64.90 74.01
C TRP A 47 -24.11 64.53 73.55
N ARG A 48 -23.53 65.36 72.67
CA ARG A 48 -22.23 65.15 72.01
C ARG A 48 -21.10 65.36 73.04
N PRO A 49 -20.44 64.31 73.58
CA PRO A 49 -19.30 64.51 74.46
C PRO A 49 -18.10 64.94 73.62
N LEU A 50 -17.25 65.82 74.15
CA LEU A 50 -16.03 66.28 73.47
C LEU A 50 -15.00 65.14 73.23
N ARG A 51 -15.18 63.97 73.85
CA ARG A 51 -14.34 62.76 73.68
C ARG A 51 -15.17 61.48 73.76
N VAL A 52 -14.84 60.48 72.95
CA VAL A 52 -15.57 59.19 72.88
C VAL A 52 -14.77 58.11 73.63
N PRO A 53 -15.32 57.47 74.68
CA PRO A 53 -14.65 56.37 75.36
C PRO A 53 -14.70 55.10 74.52
N LEU A 54 -13.53 54.53 74.20
CA LEU A 54 -13.36 53.29 73.44
C LEU A 54 -12.72 52.22 74.34
N LYS A 55 -13.24 50.99 74.34
CA LYS A 55 -12.55 49.85 74.97
C LYS A 55 -11.60 49.20 73.97
N CYS A 56 -10.31 49.12 74.31
CA CYS A 56 -9.32 48.46 73.46
C CYS A 56 -9.67 46.97 73.26
N PRO A 57 -9.74 46.46 72.01
CA PRO A 57 -10.04 45.04 71.75
C PRO A 57 -9.03 44.06 72.36
N ASN A 58 -7.75 44.45 72.47
CA ASN A 58 -6.70 43.55 72.96
C ASN A 58 -6.59 43.54 74.49
N CYS A 59 -6.54 44.71 75.15
CA CYS A 59 -6.32 44.80 76.59
C CYS A 59 -7.52 45.28 77.41
N ARG A 60 -8.64 45.61 76.76
CA ARG A 60 -9.91 46.06 77.36
C ARG A 60 -9.84 47.38 78.15
N SER A 61 -8.70 48.07 78.18
CA SER A 61 -8.59 49.40 78.79
C SER A 61 -9.47 50.42 78.07
N ILE A 62 -10.10 51.32 78.84
CA ILE A 62 -10.90 52.42 78.29
C ILE A 62 -9.96 53.57 77.91
N VAL A 63 -10.01 53.98 76.65
CA VAL A 63 -9.22 55.09 76.10
C VAL A 63 -10.15 56.16 75.55
N GLU A 64 -9.84 57.43 75.79
CA GLU A 64 -10.62 58.56 75.29
C GLU A 64 -10.14 58.98 73.89
N ILE A 65 -11.03 58.90 72.90
CA ILE A 65 -10.75 59.32 71.53
C ILE A 65 -11.14 60.81 71.38
N PRO A 66 -10.27 61.68 70.83
CA PRO A 66 -10.59 63.10 70.62
C PRO A 66 -11.80 63.32 69.70
N ALA A 67 -12.49 64.47 69.83
CA ALA A 67 -13.62 64.85 68.97
C ALA A 67 -13.31 64.87 67.47
N SER A 68 -12.03 65.03 67.10
CA SER A 68 -11.52 64.96 65.73
C SER A 68 -11.44 63.53 65.17
N GLY A 69 -11.87 62.52 65.91
CA GLY A 69 -11.96 61.13 65.46
C GLY A 69 -10.64 60.37 65.45
N THR A 70 -10.66 59.17 64.87
CA THR A 70 -9.51 58.26 64.77
C THR A 70 -8.35 58.83 63.95
N GLU A 71 -8.59 59.87 63.13
CA GLU A 71 -7.56 60.60 62.39
C GLU A 71 -6.53 61.28 63.28
N SER A 72 -6.97 61.72 64.45
CA SER A 72 -6.12 62.45 65.39
C SER A 72 -5.24 61.54 66.26
N LEU A 73 -5.41 60.22 66.15
CA LEU A 73 -4.56 59.27 66.86
C LEU A 73 -3.17 59.18 66.22
N PRO A 74 -2.10 59.04 67.04
CA PRO A 74 -0.75 58.86 66.53
C PRO A 74 -0.64 57.68 65.58
N ILE A 75 0.06 57.88 64.46
CA ILE A 75 0.39 56.81 63.52
C ILE A 75 1.64 56.08 64.04
N ASN A 76 1.62 54.75 64.03
CA ASN A 76 2.81 53.96 64.26
C ASN A 76 3.69 53.98 63.00
N PHE A 77 4.51 55.01 62.84
CA PHE A 77 5.36 55.18 61.66
C PHE A 77 6.41 54.07 61.53
N ALA A 78 6.88 53.49 62.63
CA ALA A 78 7.82 52.36 62.60
C ALA A 78 7.15 51.12 62.00
N LEU A 79 5.96 50.76 62.48
CA LEU A 79 5.18 49.65 61.93
C LEU A 79 4.79 49.91 60.47
N LYS A 80 4.39 51.14 60.14
CA LYS A 80 4.10 51.54 58.76
C LYS A 80 5.33 51.36 57.86
N ALA A 81 6.52 51.79 58.29
CA ALA A 81 7.75 51.65 57.53
C ALA A 81 8.20 50.19 57.39
N ILE A 82 8.01 49.36 58.43
CA ILE A 82 8.27 47.91 58.37
C ILE A 82 7.34 47.25 57.36
N ILE A 83 6.04 47.58 57.39
CA ILE A 83 5.05 47.05 56.42
C ILE A 83 5.35 47.54 55.00
N GLU A 84 5.77 48.79 54.85
CA GLU A 84 6.12 49.36 53.54
C GLU A 84 7.39 48.73 52.98
N LYS A 85 8.39 48.45 53.81
CA LYS A 85 9.57 47.69 53.42
C LYS A 85 9.24 46.23 53.12
N TYR A 86 8.39 45.60 53.93
CA TYR A 86 7.89 44.24 53.70
C TYR A 86 7.10 44.13 52.38
N ARG A 87 6.39 45.19 51.98
CA ARG A 87 5.73 45.29 50.67
C ARG A 87 6.69 45.58 49.50
N GLN A 88 7.82 46.24 49.76
CA GLN A 88 8.85 46.57 48.77
C GLN A 88 9.84 45.42 48.54
N GLU A 89 10.06 44.57 49.54
CA GLU A 89 10.64 43.24 49.32
C GLU A 89 9.66 42.46 48.44
N ASP A 90 10.09 42.18 47.21
CA ASP A 90 9.28 41.73 46.08
C ASP A 90 8.50 40.44 46.38
N HIS A 91 7.30 40.59 46.94
CA HIS A 91 6.29 39.54 47.04
C HIS A 91 5.29 39.66 45.87
N SER A 92 5.76 39.98 44.66
CA SER A 92 4.94 39.97 43.43
C SER A 92 4.37 38.58 43.08
N ASP A 93 4.83 37.52 43.74
CA ASP A 93 4.38 36.14 43.56
C ASP A 93 3.11 35.76 44.35
N VAL A 94 2.52 36.65 45.16
CA VAL A 94 1.29 36.31 45.89
C VAL A 94 0.10 36.39 44.94
N ALA A 95 -0.29 35.25 44.39
CA ALA A 95 -1.47 35.11 43.56
C ALA A 95 -2.70 35.62 44.33
N THR A 96 -3.45 36.55 43.72
CA THR A 96 -4.64 37.16 44.34
C THR A 96 -5.92 36.67 43.68
N CYS A 97 -7.02 36.69 44.42
CA CYS A 97 -8.32 36.25 43.94
C CYS A 97 -8.87 37.21 42.89
N SER A 98 -9.33 36.67 41.77
CA SER A 98 -9.97 37.45 40.70
C SER A 98 -11.28 38.12 41.15
N GLU A 99 -12.03 37.47 42.03
CA GLU A 99 -13.36 37.92 42.47
C GLU A 99 -13.32 38.87 43.67
N HIS A 100 -12.24 38.82 44.46
CA HIS A 100 -12.14 39.57 45.70
C HIS A 100 -10.86 40.43 45.71
N TYR A 101 -11.06 41.74 45.61
CA TYR A 101 -9.98 42.71 45.45
C TYR A 101 -8.90 42.57 46.53
N ARG A 102 -7.66 42.36 46.08
CA ARG A 102 -6.44 42.22 46.92
C ARG A 102 -6.49 41.08 47.96
N GLN A 103 -7.37 40.11 47.80
CA GLN A 103 -7.39 38.94 48.69
C GLN A 103 -6.39 37.88 48.21
N PRO A 104 -5.47 37.40 49.06
CA PRO A 104 -4.49 36.38 48.67
C PRO A 104 -5.15 35.02 48.48
N LEU A 105 -4.69 34.25 47.48
CA LEU A 105 -5.05 32.86 47.27
C LEU A 105 -4.16 31.97 48.16
N ASN A 106 -4.65 31.64 49.35
CA ASN A 106 -3.87 30.98 50.39
C ASN A 106 -4.50 29.67 50.91
N VAL A 107 -5.58 29.21 50.29
CA VAL A 107 -6.28 27.98 50.67
C VAL A 107 -6.50 27.11 49.42
N TYR A 108 -6.32 25.80 49.52
CA TYR A 108 -6.65 24.89 48.43
C TYR A 108 -8.01 24.22 48.69
N CYS A 109 -8.94 24.40 47.77
CA CYS A 109 -10.23 23.72 47.82
C CYS A 109 -10.09 22.31 47.24
N LEU A 110 -10.28 21.27 48.07
CA LEU A 110 -10.10 19.86 47.66
C LEU A 110 -11.19 19.39 46.68
N LEU A 111 -12.40 19.94 46.79
CA LEU A 111 -13.51 19.60 45.91
C LEU A 111 -13.31 20.15 44.49
N ASP A 112 -12.98 21.44 44.39
CA ASP A 112 -12.82 22.15 43.12
C ASP A 112 -11.38 22.13 42.56
N LYS A 113 -10.44 21.53 43.31
CA LYS A 113 -9.02 21.39 42.96
C LYS A 113 -8.35 22.70 42.53
N LYS A 114 -8.59 23.78 43.29
CA LYS A 114 -8.08 25.12 42.96
C LYS A 114 -7.76 25.94 44.21
N LEU A 115 -6.91 26.93 44.01
CA LEU A 115 -6.61 27.93 45.02
C LEU A 115 -7.75 28.92 45.18
N VAL A 116 -8.11 29.22 46.44
CA VAL A 116 -9.18 30.14 46.83
C VAL A 116 -8.70 31.06 47.96
N CYS A 117 -9.33 32.23 48.10
CA CYS A 117 -9.07 33.15 49.22
C CYS A 117 -10.07 32.94 50.36
N GLY A 118 -9.82 33.55 51.53
CA GLY A 118 -10.71 33.45 52.70
C GLY A 118 -12.16 33.88 52.43
N HIS A 119 -12.38 34.93 51.62
CA HIS A 119 -13.73 35.39 51.25
C HIS A 119 -14.50 34.35 50.43
N CYS A 120 -13.81 33.66 49.51
CA CYS A 120 -14.41 32.56 48.74
C CYS A 120 -14.92 31.43 49.63
N LEU A 121 -14.25 31.17 50.76
CA LEU A 121 -14.57 30.11 51.71
C LEU A 121 -15.67 30.52 52.71
N THR A 122 -15.68 31.75 53.19
CA THR A 122 -16.59 32.14 54.30
C THR A 122 -17.96 32.58 53.81
N ILE A 123 -18.00 33.33 52.71
CA ILE A 123 -19.24 33.92 52.17
C ILE A 123 -19.42 33.67 50.66
N GLY A 124 -18.38 33.16 50.00
CA GLY A 124 -18.36 32.93 48.57
C GLY A 124 -18.75 31.50 48.16
N LYS A 125 -18.42 31.17 46.91
CA LYS A 125 -18.83 29.92 46.22
C LYS A 125 -18.22 28.63 46.80
N HIS A 126 -17.27 28.73 47.72
CA HIS A 126 -16.59 27.58 48.32
C HIS A 126 -16.99 27.39 49.78
N ASN A 127 -18.09 28.00 50.22
CA ASN A 127 -18.60 27.83 51.57
C ASN A 127 -19.01 26.39 51.86
N GLY A 128 -18.45 25.82 52.92
CA GLY A 128 -18.67 24.43 53.32
C GLY A 128 -17.90 23.39 52.50
N HIS A 129 -17.06 23.78 51.54
CA HIS A 129 -16.21 22.82 50.81
C HIS A 129 -15.04 22.34 51.69
N PRO A 130 -14.61 21.08 51.54
CA PRO A 130 -13.39 20.60 52.20
C PRO A 130 -12.17 21.34 51.65
N ILE A 131 -11.32 21.80 52.56
CA ILE A 131 -10.12 22.57 52.25
C ILE A 131 -8.88 21.93 52.85
N ASP A 132 -7.73 22.33 52.33
CA ASP A 132 -6.41 22.01 52.88
C ASP A 132 -5.53 23.26 52.79
N ASP A 133 -4.49 23.32 53.62
CA ASP A 133 -3.49 24.38 53.50
C ASP A 133 -2.63 24.18 52.23
N LEU A 134 -2.03 25.26 51.73
CA LEU A 134 -1.24 25.23 50.50
C LEU A 134 -0.13 24.19 50.52
N HIS A 135 0.57 24.08 51.66
CA HIS A 135 1.74 23.22 51.77
C HIS A 135 1.33 21.74 51.76
N SER A 136 0.31 21.39 52.55
CA SER A 136 -0.25 20.04 52.59
C SER A 136 -0.86 19.62 51.25
N ALA A 137 -1.64 20.50 50.61
CA ALA A 137 -2.21 20.23 49.29
C ALA A 137 -1.12 20.05 48.22
N TYR A 138 -0.10 20.90 48.22
CA TYR A 138 1.03 20.80 47.30
C TYR A 138 1.75 19.46 47.42
N ILE A 139 2.06 19.02 48.65
CA ILE A 139 2.74 17.73 48.86
C ILE A 139 1.88 16.59 48.32
N LYS A 140 0.58 16.54 48.69
CA LYS A 140 -0.34 15.48 48.27
C LYS A 140 -0.53 15.43 46.75
N GLU A 141 -0.77 16.56 46.10
CA GLU A 141 -0.95 16.61 44.65
C GLU A 141 0.36 16.32 43.89
N LYS A 142 1.51 16.75 44.42
CA LYS A 142 2.82 16.41 43.85
C LYS A 142 3.13 14.92 43.95
N GLU A 143 2.81 14.29 45.09
CA GLU A 143 2.94 12.85 45.27
C GLU A 143 1.97 12.09 44.35
N SER A 144 0.72 12.53 44.26
CA SER A 144 -0.29 11.96 43.35
C SER A 144 0.14 12.05 41.89
N SER A 145 0.70 13.19 41.45
CA SER A 145 1.27 13.36 40.12
C SER A 145 2.44 12.40 39.86
N GLY A 146 3.30 12.19 40.86
CA GLY A 146 4.36 11.18 40.80
C GLY A 146 3.82 9.76 40.56
N LYS A 147 2.76 9.37 41.26
CA LYS A 147 2.09 8.06 41.08
C LYS A 147 1.45 7.92 39.68
N LEU A 148 0.88 9.00 39.15
CA LEU A 148 0.36 9.01 37.78
C LEU A 148 1.50 8.83 36.75
N LEU A 149 2.66 9.44 36.99
CA LEU A 149 3.82 9.26 36.14
C LEU A 149 4.33 7.81 36.18
N GLU A 150 4.34 7.18 37.35
CA GLU A 150 4.69 5.76 37.48
C GLU A 150 3.79 4.86 36.63
N GLN A 151 2.47 5.11 36.61
CA GLN A 151 1.52 4.40 35.74
C GLN A 151 1.82 4.57 34.24
N LEU A 152 2.41 5.71 33.84
CA LEU A 152 2.82 5.97 32.46
C LEU A 152 4.19 5.35 32.09
N THR A 153 4.88 4.77 33.06
CA THR A 153 6.19 4.11 32.88
C THR A 153 6.16 2.63 33.25
N ASP A 154 4.97 2.12 33.53
CA ASP A 154 4.80 0.74 33.94
C ASP A 154 5.05 -0.26 32.79
N LYS A 155 4.82 -1.54 33.08
CA LYS A 155 5.05 -2.63 32.12
C LYS A 155 4.17 -2.52 30.88
N HIS A 156 3.00 -1.86 30.95
CA HIS A 156 2.11 -1.72 29.80
C HIS A 156 2.79 -0.96 28.67
N TRP A 157 3.42 0.18 28.98
CA TRP A 157 4.07 1.03 27.97
C TRP A 157 5.32 0.39 27.39
N THR A 158 6.06 -0.36 28.20
CA THR A 158 7.16 -1.21 27.69
C THR A 158 6.65 -2.24 26.69
N ASN A 159 5.51 -2.90 26.99
CA ASN A 159 4.90 -3.86 26.08
C ASN A 159 4.39 -3.20 24.79
N VAL A 160 3.85 -1.98 24.85
CA VAL A 160 3.46 -1.20 23.66
C VAL A 160 4.67 -0.95 22.77
N CYS A 161 5.80 -0.51 23.34
CA CYS A 161 7.06 -0.33 22.60
C CYS A 161 7.54 -1.65 21.96
N LEU A 162 7.52 -2.75 22.71
CA LEU A 162 7.91 -4.07 22.19
C LEU A 162 6.97 -4.55 21.06
N LEU A 163 5.67 -4.29 21.17
CA LEU A 163 4.70 -4.60 20.11
C LEU A 163 4.96 -3.76 18.86
N ILE A 164 5.30 -2.48 19.00
CA ILE A 164 5.67 -1.63 17.88
C ILE A 164 6.89 -2.19 17.16
N GLU A 165 7.95 -2.57 17.88
CA GLU A 165 9.15 -3.15 17.27
C GLU A 165 8.86 -4.51 16.61
N LYS A 166 8.06 -5.37 17.27
CA LYS A 166 7.62 -6.64 16.67
C LYS A 166 6.84 -6.43 15.38
N LEU A 167 5.92 -5.46 15.34
CA LEU A 167 5.13 -5.16 14.15
C LEU A 167 6.00 -4.58 13.02
N LYS A 168 6.97 -3.72 13.35
CA LYS A 168 7.95 -3.22 12.37
C LYS A 168 8.76 -4.35 11.75
N GLU A 169 9.26 -5.25 12.58
CA GLU A 169 10.04 -6.41 12.12
C GLU A 169 9.20 -7.31 11.21
N GLN A 170 7.98 -7.68 11.65
CA GLN A 170 7.07 -8.48 10.84
C GLN A 170 6.70 -7.81 9.51
N LYS A 171 6.46 -6.50 9.51
CA LYS A 171 6.21 -5.72 8.30
C LYS A 171 7.41 -5.80 7.35
N SER A 172 8.62 -5.53 7.87
CA SER A 172 9.87 -5.56 7.09
C SER A 172 10.11 -6.93 6.45
N GLN A 173 9.89 -8.02 7.21
CA GLN A 173 10.00 -9.39 6.71
C GLN A 173 9.02 -9.66 5.56
N CYS A 174 7.74 -9.32 5.74
CA CYS A 174 6.73 -9.47 4.69
C CYS A 174 7.07 -8.64 3.44
N GLU A 175 7.51 -7.39 3.61
CA GLU A 175 7.93 -6.54 2.51
C GLU A 175 9.13 -7.13 1.76
N SER A 176 10.11 -7.71 2.47
CA SER A 176 11.25 -8.40 1.86
C SER A 176 10.80 -9.58 1.00
N ILE A 177 9.90 -10.43 1.50
CA ILE A 177 9.37 -11.58 0.74
C ILE A 177 8.70 -11.09 -0.55
N VAL A 178 7.88 -10.04 -0.48
CA VAL A 178 7.23 -9.45 -1.67
C VAL A 178 8.27 -8.92 -2.67
N GLN A 179 9.35 -8.31 -2.20
CA GLN A 179 10.42 -7.84 -3.09
C GLN A 179 11.18 -8.99 -3.73
N ASP A 180 11.41 -10.07 -3.01
CA ASP A 180 12.08 -11.25 -3.54
C ASP A 180 11.21 -11.98 -4.57
N ASP A 181 9.91 -12.15 -4.32
CA ASP A 181 8.96 -12.69 -5.29
C ASP A 181 8.87 -11.83 -6.56
N LYS A 182 8.89 -10.50 -6.43
CA LYS A 182 8.98 -9.59 -7.59
C LYS A 182 10.23 -9.86 -8.42
N LYS A 183 11.39 -10.05 -7.78
CA LYS A 183 12.63 -10.41 -8.49
C LYS A 183 12.50 -11.74 -9.19
N VAL A 184 11.92 -12.76 -8.54
CA VAL A 184 11.70 -14.08 -9.14
C VAL A 184 10.84 -13.98 -10.40
N VAL A 185 9.73 -13.24 -10.34
CA VAL A 185 8.84 -13.01 -11.50
C VAL A 185 9.61 -12.35 -12.64
N VAL A 186 10.32 -11.24 -12.37
CA VAL A 186 11.08 -10.51 -13.40
C VAL A 186 12.15 -11.40 -14.02
N GLN A 187 12.90 -12.16 -13.21
CA GLN A 187 13.95 -13.05 -13.69
C GLN A 187 13.39 -14.20 -14.54
N TYR A 188 12.27 -14.80 -14.14
CA TYR A 188 11.63 -15.87 -14.89
C TYR A 188 11.22 -15.42 -16.29
N PHE A 189 10.50 -14.30 -16.40
CA PHE A 189 10.05 -13.78 -17.69
C PHE A 189 11.20 -13.25 -18.54
N LYS A 190 12.23 -12.66 -17.93
CA LYS A 190 13.44 -12.28 -18.66
C LYS A 190 14.12 -13.49 -19.30
N LYS A 191 14.35 -14.56 -18.54
CA LYS A 191 14.95 -15.81 -19.06
C LYS A 191 14.12 -16.41 -20.20
N LEU A 192 12.80 -16.37 -20.10
CA LEU A 192 11.90 -16.85 -21.14
C LEU A 192 12.01 -15.99 -22.42
N SER A 193 11.98 -14.67 -22.30
CA SER A 193 12.16 -13.74 -23.43
C SER A 193 13.52 -13.93 -24.10
N ASP A 194 14.60 -14.02 -23.31
CA ASP A 194 15.96 -14.23 -23.82
C ASP A 194 16.08 -15.56 -24.59
N THR A 195 15.41 -16.61 -24.08
CA THR A 195 15.32 -17.91 -24.74
C THR A 195 14.62 -17.80 -26.10
N LEU A 196 13.45 -17.14 -26.12
CA LEU A 196 12.66 -16.95 -27.33
C LEU A 196 13.43 -16.17 -28.39
N GLU A 197 14.10 -15.10 -27.98
CA GLU A 197 14.90 -14.27 -28.88
C GLU A 197 16.10 -15.05 -29.43
N HIS A 198 16.80 -15.84 -28.61
CA HIS A 198 17.87 -16.74 -29.08
C HIS A 198 17.36 -17.73 -30.13
N LYS A 199 16.20 -18.35 -29.92
CA LYS A 199 15.63 -19.30 -30.88
C LYS A 199 15.19 -18.61 -32.17
N LYS A 200 14.59 -17.42 -32.09
CA LYS A 200 14.27 -16.58 -33.25
C LYS A 200 15.52 -16.30 -34.06
N GLN A 201 16.58 -15.84 -33.41
CA GLN A 201 17.85 -15.52 -34.07
C GLN A 201 18.47 -16.76 -34.72
N ALA A 202 18.46 -17.92 -34.05
CA ALA A 202 18.98 -19.16 -34.63
C ALA A 202 18.22 -19.59 -35.90
N LEU A 203 16.89 -19.41 -35.95
CA LEU A 203 16.08 -19.70 -37.13
C LEU A 203 16.38 -18.73 -38.29
N LEU A 204 16.55 -17.45 -37.99
CA LEU A 204 16.92 -16.44 -38.99
C LEU A 204 18.31 -16.70 -39.56
N SER A 205 19.29 -16.96 -38.69
CA SER A 205 20.66 -17.28 -39.13
C SER A 205 20.71 -18.54 -40.01
N ALA A 206 19.90 -19.57 -39.71
CA ALA A 206 19.80 -20.76 -40.57
C ALA A 206 19.19 -20.44 -41.95
N LEU A 207 18.30 -19.45 -42.05
CA LEU A 207 17.76 -18.98 -43.33
C LEU A 207 18.77 -18.13 -44.09
N ASP A 208 19.51 -17.27 -43.41
CA ASP A 208 20.57 -16.46 -44.01
C ASP A 208 21.68 -17.34 -44.59
N GLU A 209 22.08 -18.40 -43.89
CA GLU A 209 23.02 -19.41 -44.39
C GLU A 209 22.50 -20.11 -45.66
N ILE A 210 21.19 -20.29 -45.80
CA ILE A 210 20.63 -20.84 -47.04
C ILE A 210 20.59 -19.80 -48.15
N ASN A 211 20.30 -18.53 -47.84
CA ASN A 211 20.38 -17.45 -48.81
C ASN A 211 21.81 -17.29 -49.37
N THR A 212 22.84 -17.42 -48.53
CA THR A 212 24.23 -17.39 -49.00
C THR A 212 24.54 -18.57 -49.92
N HIS A 213 24.09 -19.78 -49.59
CA HIS A 213 24.23 -20.94 -50.47
C HIS A 213 23.49 -20.75 -51.81
N ILE A 214 22.28 -20.18 -51.81
CA ILE A 214 21.54 -19.86 -53.04
C ILE A 214 22.35 -18.90 -53.92
N SER A 215 22.89 -17.84 -53.33
CA SER A 215 23.72 -16.87 -54.07
C SER A 215 24.98 -17.54 -54.63
N GLN A 216 25.63 -18.43 -53.87
CA GLN A 216 26.82 -19.17 -54.33
C GLN A 216 26.52 -20.10 -55.51
N GLU A 217 25.33 -20.72 -55.54
CA GLU A 217 24.90 -21.59 -56.64
C GLU A 217 24.50 -20.82 -57.91
N TYR A 218 23.79 -19.69 -57.77
CA TYR A 218 23.18 -18.99 -58.91
C TYR A 218 23.97 -17.79 -59.45
N GLU A 219 24.65 -17.01 -58.62
CA GLU A 219 25.39 -15.81 -59.04
C GLU A 219 26.46 -16.10 -60.12
N PRO A 220 27.31 -17.15 -60.02
CA PRO A 220 28.29 -17.42 -61.06
C PRO A 220 27.65 -17.82 -62.40
N LEU A 221 26.48 -18.46 -62.38
CA LEU A 221 25.74 -18.83 -63.58
C LEU A 221 25.13 -17.59 -64.25
N ILE A 222 24.55 -16.69 -63.44
CA ILE A 222 24.01 -15.41 -63.89
C ILE A 222 25.12 -14.57 -64.51
N GLU A 223 26.28 -14.47 -63.85
CA GLU A 223 27.41 -13.68 -64.32
C GLU A 223 28.00 -14.24 -65.63
N LYS A 224 28.11 -15.58 -65.76
CA LYS A 224 28.52 -16.21 -67.02
C LYS A 224 27.57 -15.86 -68.17
N LEU A 225 26.26 -15.90 -67.94
CA LEU A 225 25.26 -15.55 -68.94
C LEU A 225 25.25 -14.05 -69.27
N LYS A 226 25.45 -13.18 -68.29
CA LYS A 226 25.60 -11.73 -68.49
C LYS A 226 26.77 -11.42 -69.42
N LYS A 227 27.93 -12.04 -69.22
CA LYS A 227 29.10 -11.86 -70.10
C LYS A 227 28.83 -12.28 -71.54
N ILE A 228 28.19 -13.43 -71.75
CA ILE A 228 27.78 -13.87 -73.10
C ILE A 228 26.82 -12.85 -73.73
N ARG A 229 25.90 -12.28 -72.95
CA ARG A 229 24.95 -11.27 -73.40
C ARG A 229 25.63 -9.93 -73.73
N GLU A 230 26.62 -9.52 -72.96
CA GLU A 230 27.40 -8.30 -73.21
C GLU A 230 28.19 -8.41 -74.51
N GLU A 231 28.93 -9.51 -74.70
CA GLU A 231 29.65 -9.79 -75.94
C GLU A 231 28.71 -9.83 -77.17
N GLN A 232 27.50 -10.37 -77.00
CA GLN A 232 26.48 -10.34 -78.06
C GLN A 232 26.14 -8.90 -78.47
N LEU A 233 25.92 -8.01 -77.50
CA LEU A 233 25.54 -6.62 -77.75
C LEU A 233 26.69 -5.83 -78.40
N GLU A 234 27.93 -6.06 -77.95
CA GLU A 234 29.13 -5.48 -78.57
C GLU A 234 29.26 -5.89 -80.05
N LEU A 235 29.10 -7.19 -80.35
CA LEU A 235 29.14 -7.68 -81.72
C LEU A 235 28.00 -7.12 -82.59
N MET A 236 26.80 -6.96 -82.02
CA MET A 236 25.69 -6.31 -82.72
C MET A 236 26.01 -4.85 -83.07
N SER A 237 26.62 -4.11 -82.15
CA SER A 237 27.05 -2.73 -82.38
C SER A 237 28.14 -2.65 -83.45
N LEU A 238 29.18 -3.48 -83.34
CA LEU A 238 30.29 -3.55 -84.30
C LEU A 238 29.78 -3.90 -85.71
N ASN A 239 28.91 -4.90 -85.82
CA ASN A 239 28.30 -5.28 -87.10
C ASN A 239 27.46 -4.14 -87.70
N THR A 240 26.72 -3.40 -86.87
CA THR A 240 25.95 -2.22 -87.33
C THR A 240 26.87 -1.10 -87.84
N SER A 241 28.04 -0.91 -87.23
CA SER A 241 29.05 0.04 -87.70
C SER A 241 29.64 -0.39 -89.04
N ILE A 242 30.02 -1.67 -89.17
CA ILE A 242 30.55 -2.23 -90.42
C ILE A 242 29.52 -2.15 -91.56
N GLN A 243 28.23 -2.37 -91.28
CA GLN A 243 27.16 -2.22 -92.27
C GLN A 243 27.01 -0.79 -92.83
N LYS A 244 27.49 0.22 -92.09
CA LYS A 244 27.48 1.62 -92.53
C LYS A 244 28.79 2.05 -93.21
N GLU A 245 29.78 1.17 -93.31
CA GLU A 245 31.07 1.47 -93.93
C GLU A 245 30.90 1.60 -95.45
N GLU A 246 31.32 2.73 -96.01
CA GLU A 246 31.16 3.02 -97.44
C GLU A 246 32.31 2.44 -98.28
N SER A 247 33.47 2.16 -97.67
CA SER A 247 34.64 1.60 -98.35
C SER A 247 34.57 0.07 -98.47
N PRO A 248 34.52 -0.51 -99.69
CA PRO A 248 34.47 -1.97 -99.87
C PRO A 248 35.69 -2.70 -99.30
N LEU A 249 36.87 -2.07 -99.35
CA LEU A 249 38.11 -2.68 -98.85
C LEU A 249 38.09 -2.82 -97.32
N VAL A 250 37.71 -1.75 -96.60
CA VAL A 250 37.65 -1.73 -95.13
C VAL A 250 36.52 -2.64 -94.62
N PHE A 251 35.41 -2.70 -95.34
CA PHE A 251 34.33 -3.64 -95.06
C PHE A 251 34.81 -5.09 -95.13
N LEU A 252 35.44 -5.49 -96.24
CA LEU A 252 35.91 -6.87 -96.45
C LEU A 252 36.99 -7.28 -95.43
N GLU A 253 37.84 -6.35 -95.00
CA GLU A 253 38.86 -6.61 -93.98
C GLU A 253 38.25 -6.88 -92.58
N LYS A 254 37.20 -6.14 -92.19
CA LYS A 254 36.59 -6.24 -90.86
C LYS A 254 35.48 -7.28 -90.74
N VAL A 255 34.77 -7.59 -91.82
CA VAL A 255 33.57 -8.44 -91.77
C VAL A 255 33.90 -9.91 -91.42
N ASP A 256 35.06 -10.41 -91.83
CA ASP A 256 35.47 -11.79 -91.53
C ASP A 256 35.73 -12.00 -90.03
N ASP A 257 36.41 -11.05 -89.36
CA ASP A 257 36.61 -11.06 -87.91
C ASP A 257 35.26 -11.14 -87.16
N VAL A 258 34.28 -10.33 -87.57
CA VAL A 258 32.95 -10.34 -86.96
C VAL A 258 32.23 -11.67 -87.19
N HIS A 259 32.32 -12.26 -88.39
CA HIS A 259 31.75 -13.58 -88.65
C HIS A 259 32.39 -14.66 -87.76
N GLN A 260 33.71 -14.65 -87.60
CA GLN A 260 34.42 -15.60 -86.74
C GLN A 260 34.03 -15.43 -85.28
N ARG A 261 33.94 -14.19 -84.78
CA ARG A 261 33.52 -13.90 -83.39
C ARG A 261 32.07 -14.29 -83.11
N ILE A 262 31.16 -14.08 -84.07
CA ILE A 262 29.75 -14.53 -83.95
C ILE A 262 29.67 -16.06 -83.88
N LYS A 263 30.45 -16.76 -84.72
CA LYS A 263 30.51 -18.22 -84.70
C LYS A 263 31.02 -18.72 -83.35
N ALA A 264 32.15 -18.17 -82.87
CA ALA A 264 32.71 -18.50 -81.57
C ALA A 264 31.73 -18.24 -80.42
N LEU A 265 30.97 -17.13 -80.47
CA LEU A 265 29.96 -16.81 -79.46
C LEU A 265 28.82 -17.84 -79.45
N LYS A 266 28.33 -18.27 -80.62
CA LYS A 266 27.27 -19.28 -80.75
C LYS A 266 27.70 -20.68 -80.27
N GLU A 267 28.98 -20.99 -80.35
CA GLU A 267 29.55 -22.27 -79.91
C GLU A 267 29.80 -22.32 -78.39
N LYS A 268 29.72 -21.18 -77.66
CA LYS A 268 29.87 -21.17 -76.20
C LYS A 268 28.80 -21.99 -75.51
N GLN A 269 29.22 -22.90 -74.63
CA GLN A 269 28.29 -23.72 -73.85
C GLN A 269 27.55 -22.92 -72.78
N LEU A 270 26.22 -23.04 -72.81
CA LEU A 270 25.33 -22.49 -71.80
C LEU A 270 25.37 -23.38 -70.53
N PRO A 271 25.34 -22.77 -69.32
CA PRO A 271 25.27 -23.53 -68.08
C PRO A 271 23.96 -24.32 -67.95
N ASP A 272 24.03 -25.52 -67.38
CA ASP A 272 22.85 -26.32 -66.99
C ASP A 272 22.28 -25.79 -65.67
N VAL A 273 21.00 -25.36 -65.69
CA VAL A 273 20.33 -24.76 -64.52
C VAL A 273 19.43 -25.80 -63.86
N LYS A 274 19.84 -26.27 -62.68
CA LYS A 274 19.06 -27.20 -61.86
C LYS A 274 18.16 -26.43 -60.89
N PRO A 275 16.83 -26.61 -60.94
CA PRO A 275 15.94 -25.96 -59.99
C PRO A 275 16.11 -26.59 -58.60
N VAL A 276 16.31 -25.74 -57.58
CA VAL A 276 16.37 -26.16 -56.17
C VAL A 276 15.15 -25.67 -55.40
N GLU A 277 14.86 -26.32 -54.28
CA GLU A 277 13.85 -25.90 -53.31
C GLU A 277 14.41 -25.99 -51.88
N ILE A 278 13.87 -25.17 -50.98
CA ILE A 278 14.30 -25.07 -49.59
C ILE A 278 13.46 -26.03 -48.73
N TYR A 279 14.11 -26.95 -48.01
CA TYR A 279 13.44 -27.90 -47.13
C TYR A 279 14.20 -28.12 -45.81
N PRO A 280 13.51 -28.23 -44.65
CA PRO A 280 12.08 -28.01 -44.45
C PRO A 280 11.70 -26.52 -44.54
N ARG A 281 10.43 -26.24 -44.84
CA ARG A 281 9.89 -24.86 -44.79
C ARG A 281 9.61 -24.46 -43.34
N ILE A 282 10.26 -23.40 -42.87
CA ILE A 282 10.14 -22.92 -41.48
C ILE A 282 8.69 -22.62 -41.10
N GLY A 283 7.85 -22.13 -42.02
CA GLY A 283 6.43 -21.88 -41.75
C GLY A 283 5.67 -23.12 -41.25
N HIS A 284 6.00 -24.32 -41.74
CA HIS A 284 5.38 -25.56 -41.25
C HIS A 284 5.90 -25.93 -39.87
N LEU A 285 7.20 -25.78 -39.62
CA LEU A 285 7.78 -26.02 -38.30
C LEU A 285 7.14 -25.12 -37.23
N LEU A 286 6.94 -23.83 -37.54
CA LEU A 286 6.30 -22.89 -36.61
C LEU A 286 4.85 -23.30 -36.32
N LYS A 287 4.12 -23.76 -37.34
CA LYS A 287 2.72 -24.17 -37.18
C LYS A 287 2.57 -25.51 -36.47
N ASP A 288 3.42 -26.49 -36.77
CA ASP A 288 3.21 -27.87 -36.34
C ASP A 288 3.92 -28.21 -35.03
N VAL A 289 5.06 -27.57 -34.76
CA VAL A 289 5.88 -27.78 -33.57
C VAL A 289 5.72 -26.62 -32.60
N TRP A 290 6.09 -25.40 -32.99
CA TRP A 290 6.13 -24.26 -32.05
C TRP A 290 4.78 -23.90 -31.44
N SER A 291 3.69 -23.98 -32.22
CA SER A 291 2.34 -23.66 -31.71
C SER A 291 1.85 -24.61 -30.62
N LYS A 292 2.43 -25.82 -30.52
CA LYS A 292 2.04 -26.88 -29.58
C LYS A 292 3.06 -27.06 -28.44
N THR A 293 4.18 -26.35 -28.47
CA THR A 293 5.23 -26.52 -27.47
C THR A 293 4.87 -25.78 -26.19
N GLU A 294 4.94 -26.48 -25.06
CA GLU A 294 4.79 -25.88 -23.74
C GLU A 294 5.97 -24.93 -23.42
N ILE A 295 5.71 -23.88 -22.64
CA ILE A 295 6.71 -22.87 -22.27
C ILE A 295 7.99 -23.49 -21.67
N GLY A 296 7.83 -24.52 -20.82
CA GLY A 296 8.96 -25.23 -20.19
C GLY A 296 9.81 -26.06 -21.16
N GLN A 297 9.33 -26.31 -22.37
CA GLN A 297 9.97 -27.14 -23.37
C GLN A 297 10.61 -26.35 -24.51
N ILE A 298 10.38 -25.03 -24.60
CA ILE A 298 10.87 -24.16 -25.69
C ILE A 298 12.40 -24.29 -25.88
N ASN A 299 13.15 -24.38 -24.79
CA ASN A 299 14.61 -24.55 -24.84
C ASN A 299 15.05 -25.84 -25.55
N LYS A 300 14.22 -26.89 -25.50
CA LYS A 300 14.49 -28.21 -26.11
C LYS A 300 14.18 -28.26 -27.61
N ILE A 301 13.47 -27.27 -28.16
CA ILE A 301 13.18 -27.22 -29.61
C ILE A 301 14.51 -27.07 -30.36
N LEU A 302 14.81 -28.04 -31.23
CA LEU A 302 16.02 -27.99 -32.06
C LEU A 302 15.83 -27.04 -33.24
N THR A 303 16.88 -26.29 -33.58
CA THR A 303 16.93 -25.53 -34.83
C THR A 303 17.04 -26.53 -35.99
N PRO A 304 16.11 -26.52 -36.95
CA PRO A 304 16.15 -27.43 -38.09
C PRO A 304 17.37 -27.12 -38.96
N LYS A 305 18.01 -28.16 -39.49
CA LYS A 305 19.01 -28.00 -40.56
C LYS A 305 18.26 -27.80 -41.88
N ILE A 306 18.13 -26.54 -42.29
CA ILE A 306 17.54 -26.17 -43.58
C ILE A 306 18.54 -26.55 -44.69
N LYS A 307 18.04 -27.09 -45.80
CA LYS A 307 18.86 -27.52 -46.94
C LYS A 307 18.24 -27.10 -48.26
N LEU A 308 19.09 -26.93 -49.26
CA LEU A 308 18.69 -26.87 -50.67
C LEU A 308 18.60 -28.31 -51.20
N ILE A 309 17.45 -28.67 -51.75
CA ILE A 309 17.24 -29.97 -52.38
C ILE A 309 16.83 -29.78 -53.85
N PRO A 310 17.16 -30.72 -54.76
CA PRO A 310 16.72 -30.63 -56.15
C PRO A 310 15.19 -30.70 -56.23
N LYS A 311 14.59 -29.76 -56.95
CA LYS A 311 13.15 -29.73 -57.18
C LYS A 311 12.78 -30.89 -58.12
N ARG A 312 12.23 -31.98 -57.58
CA ARG A 312 11.73 -33.10 -58.38
C ARG A 312 10.59 -32.58 -59.27
N LYS A 313 10.65 -32.87 -60.58
CA LYS A 313 9.51 -32.66 -61.49
C LYS A 313 8.37 -33.59 -61.07
N LEU A 314 7.53 -33.16 -60.13
CA LEU A 314 6.28 -33.83 -59.83
C LEU A 314 5.26 -33.40 -60.89
N SER A 315 4.96 -34.31 -61.82
CA SER A 315 3.77 -34.24 -62.65
C SER A 315 2.56 -34.05 -61.75
N SER A 316 1.78 -33.02 -62.03
CA SER A 316 0.54 -32.67 -61.36
C SER A 316 -0.45 -33.84 -61.35
N LYS A 317 -0.64 -34.50 -60.20
CA LYS A 317 -1.86 -35.22 -59.77
C LYS A 317 -1.62 -35.99 -58.46
N SER A 318 -1.73 -35.32 -57.30
CA SER A 318 -2.05 -36.00 -56.02
C SER A 318 -2.12 -35.05 -54.81
N SER A 319 -2.84 -33.93 -54.87
CA SER A 319 -2.97 -33.05 -53.69
C SER A 319 -4.40 -32.62 -53.35
N GLU A 320 -5.43 -33.30 -53.87
CA GLU A 320 -6.82 -33.02 -53.49
C GLU A 320 -7.56 -34.17 -52.79
N LYS A 321 -7.03 -35.41 -52.77
CA LYS A 321 -7.79 -36.56 -52.23
C LYS A 321 -7.60 -36.85 -50.73
N GLU A 322 -6.54 -36.33 -50.09
CA GLU A 322 -6.31 -36.54 -48.64
C GLU A 322 -6.91 -35.46 -47.73
N ARG A 323 -7.28 -34.29 -48.27
CA ARG A 323 -7.81 -33.17 -47.47
C ARG A 323 -9.29 -33.33 -47.08
N GLY A 324 -10.02 -34.26 -47.70
CA GLY A 324 -11.42 -34.59 -47.38
C GLY A 324 -11.56 -35.47 -46.14
N LYS A 325 -10.75 -36.53 -46.03
CA LYS A 325 -10.86 -37.54 -44.95
C LYS A 325 -10.51 -37.02 -43.55
N SER A 326 -9.55 -36.09 -43.45
CA SER A 326 -9.12 -35.53 -42.16
C SER A 326 -10.11 -34.51 -41.59
N LYS A 327 -10.83 -33.77 -42.44
CA LYS A 327 -11.85 -32.80 -42.00
C LYS A 327 -13.12 -33.48 -41.48
N GLU A 328 -13.55 -34.58 -42.11
CA GLU A 328 -14.70 -35.36 -41.65
C GLU A 328 -14.42 -36.02 -40.29
N HIS A 329 -13.22 -36.58 -40.09
CA HIS A 329 -12.83 -37.14 -38.80
C HIS A 329 -12.69 -36.07 -37.69
N LEU A 330 -12.16 -34.88 -38.01
CA LEU A 330 -12.01 -33.82 -37.01
C LEU A 330 -13.36 -33.16 -36.64
N GLN A 331 -14.29 -33.04 -37.59
CA GLN A 331 -15.66 -32.61 -37.30
C GLN A 331 -16.44 -33.66 -36.49
N ALA A 332 -16.26 -34.95 -36.76
CA ALA A 332 -16.88 -36.02 -35.97
C ALA A 332 -16.33 -36.07 -34.53
N VAL A 333 -15.01 -35.91 -34.36
CA VAL A 333 -14.37 -35.85 -33.03
C VAL A 333 -14.80 -34.60 -32.27
N ASN A 334 -14.92 -33.44 -32.92
CA ASN A 334 -15.42 -32.22 -32.28
C ASN A 334 -16.91 -32.30 -31.93
N ALA A 335 -17.74 -32.96 -32.73
CA ALA A 335 -19.14 -33.20 -32.38
C ALA A 335 -19.26 -34.16 -31.19
N LEU A 336 -18.43 -35.21 -31.14
CA LEU A 336 -18.42 -36.17 -30.04
C LEU A 336 -17.93 -35.53 -28.74
N THR A 337 -16.93 -34.65 -28.78
CA THR A 337 -16.46 -33.92 -27.59
C THR A 337 -17.48 -32.89 -27.11
N VAL A 338 -18.18 -32.19 -28.01
CA VAL A 338 -19.28 -31.28 -27.64
C VAL A 338 -20.44 -32.05 -27.02
N MET A 339 -20.81 -33.21 -27.58
CA MET A 339 -21.82 -34.09 -27.00
C MET A 339 -21.39 -34.62 -25.63
N LEU A 340 -20.12 -35.00 -25.45
CA LEU A 340 -19.59 -35.45 -24.15
C LEU A 340 -19.61 -34.32 -23.11
N LEU A 341 -19.27 -33.09 -23.50
CA LEU A 341 -19.33 -31.91 -22.63
C LEU A 341 -20.78 -31.57 -22.24
N LEU A 342 -21.73 -31.66 -23.18
CA LEU A 342 -23.15 -31.48 -22.88
C LEU A 342 -23.65 -32.56 -21.91
N VAL A 343 -23.24 -33.81 -22.09
CA VAL A 343 -23.56 -34.89 -21.16
C VAL A 343 -22.95 -34.66 -19.78
N ILE A 344 -21.70 -34.16 -19.69
CA ILE A 344 -21.07 -33.80 -18.41
C ILE A 344 -21.80 -32.64 -17.73
N VAL A 345 -22.24 -31.63 -18.48
CA VAL A 345 -23.03 -30.51 -17.94
C VAL A 345 -24.40 -30.99 -17.45
N VAL A 346 -25.05 -31.88 -18.19
CA VAL A 346 -26.31 -32.50 -17.78
C VAL A 346 -26.09 -33.34 -16.52
N ILE A 347 -25.06 -34.18 -16.47
CA ILE A 347 -24.70 -34.96 -15.28
C ILE A 347 -24.39 -34.04 -14.11
N ALA A 348 -23.71 -32.91 -14.29
CA ALA A 348 -23.44 -31.94 -13.23
C ALA A 348 -24.76 -31.29 -12.74
N VAL A 349 -25.62 -30.85 -13.64
CA VAL A 349 -26.93 -30.26 -13.30
C VAL A 349 -27.81 -31.26 -12.54
N PHE A 350 -27.81 -32.54 -12.94
CA PHE A 350 -28.54 -33.60 -12.24
C PHE A 350 -27.87 -34.03 -10.91
N SER A 351 -26.53 -34.01 -10.83
CA SER A 351 -25.77 -34.29 -9.59
C SER A 351 -25.96 -33.19 -8.53
N PHE A 352 -26.20 -31.95 -8.96
CA PHE A 352 -26.51 -30.83 -8.07
C PHE A 352 -28.02 -30.70 -7.77
N HIS A 353 -28.89 -31.41 -8.50
CA HIS A 353 -30.32 -31.47 -8.25
C HIS A 353 -30.77 -32.83 -7.71
N LYS A 354 -30.48 -33.11 -6.42
CA LYS A 354 -31.51 -33.29 -5.36
C LYS A 354 -30.86 -33.74 -4.03
N PRO A 355 -31.36 -33.26 -2.88
CA PRO A 355 -32.78 -33.31 -2.52
C PRO A 355 -33.42 -31.93 -2.38
N VAL A 356 -34.03 -31.44 -3.45
CA VAL A 356 -35.26 -30.65 -3.35
C VAL A 356 -36.37 -31.48 -4.01
N SER A 357 -36.75 -32.54 -3.31
CA SER A 357 -37.88 -33.40 -3.68
C SER A 357 -38.66 -33.84 -2.45
N SER A 358 -38.91 -32.92 -1.54
CA SER A 358 -39.92 -33.09 -0.50
C SER A 358 -40.97 -31.97 -0.49
N VAL A 359 -40.99 -31.06 -1.47
CA VAL A 359 -41.92 -29.89 -1.47
C VAL A 359 -42.74 -29.70 -2.75
N VAL A 360 -42.55 -30.49 -3.83
CA VAL A 360 -43.39 -30.34 -5.03
C VAL A 360 -43.89 -31.67 -5.55
N MET A 361 -44.65 -32.38 -4.73
CA MET A 361 -45.62 -33.37 -5.20
C MET A 361 -46.92 -33.23 -4.40
N GLU A 362 -47.50 -32.04 -4.48
CA GLU A 362 -48.93 -31.85 -4.24
C GLU A 362 -49.51 -31.22 -5.50
N ALA A 363 -49.69 -32.05 -6.54
CA ALA A 363 -50.68 -31.89 -7.60
C ALA A 363 -50.47 -32.92 -8.73
N ILE A 364 -51.51 -33.73 -8.96
CA ILE A 364 -51.97 -34.22 -10.28
C ILE A 364 -51.30 -35.55 -10.79
N PRO A 365 -52.03 -36.47 -11.47
CA PRO A 365 -52.64 -37.64 -10.83
C PRO A 365 -52.17 -38.98 -11.44
N THR A 366 -52.69 -40.05 -10.85
CA THR A 366 -52.35 -41.48 -10.94
C THR A 366 -52.54 -42.20 -12.29
N TYR A 367 -51.85 -41.84 -13.39
CA TYR A 367 -51.93 -42.68 -14.60
C TYR A 367 -50.65 -42.92 -15.43
N ILE A 368 -49.46 -42.53 -14.97
CA ILE A 368 -48.21 -42.84 -15.72
C ILE A 368 -47.16 -43.50 -14.81
N SER A 369 -47.59 -44.43 -13.97
CA SER A 369 -46.78 -44.87 -12.83
C SER A 369 -45.99 -46.17 -13.03
N GLU A 370 -46.28 -47.01 -14.02
CA GLU A 370 -45.58 -48.32 -14.09
C GLU A 370 -44.48 -48.38 -15.15
N LEU A 371 -44.72 -47.86 -16.35
CA LEU A 371 -43.72 -47.91 -17.43
C LEU A 371 -42.53 -46.96 -17.17
N LEU A 372 -42.82 -45.76 -16.65
CA LEU A 372 -41.77 -44.79 -16.29
C LEU A 372 -40.98 -45.22 -15.06
N LEU A 373 -41.63 -45.90 -14.10
CA LEU A 373 -40.93 -46.45 -12.93
C LEU A 373 -40.02 -47.61 -13.34
N PHE A 374 -40.48 -48.49 -14.25
CA PHE A 374 -39.65 -49.59 -14.77
C PHE A 374 -38.44 -49.07 -15.56
N ILE A 375 -38.63 -48.10 -16.45
CA ILE A 375 -37.53 -47.49 -17.21
C ILE A 375 -36.55 -46.75 -16.28
N TYR A 376 -37.06 -46.08 -15.26
CA TYR A 376 -36.22 -45.41 -14.27
C TYR A 376 -35.41 -46.43 -13.45
N GLN A 377 -36.03 -47.54 -13.02
CA GLN A 377 -35.35 -48.57 -12.24
C GLN A 377 -34.29 -49.31 -13.06
N ASP A 378 -34.60 -49.64 -14.32
CA ASP A 378 -33.67 -50.29 -15.26
C ASP A 378 -32.48 -49.37 -15.60
N PHE A 379 -32.76 -48.08 -15.79
CA PHE A 379 -31.74 -47.06 -16.01
C PHE A 379 -30.84 -46.90 -14.77
N CYS A 380 -31.42 -46.89 -13.57
CA CYS A 380 -30.66 -46.83 -12.32
C CYS A 380 -29.78 -48.07 -12.11
N THR A 381 -30.26 -49.28 -12.43
CA THR A 381 -29.45 -50.50 -12.30
C THR A 381 -28.29 -50.55 -13.30
N HIS A 382 -28.52 -50.11 -14.54
CA HIS A 382 -27.46 -50.01 -15.54
C HIS A 382 -26.43 -48.94 -15.18
N LEU A 383 -26.87 -47.81 -14.65
CA LEU A 383 -25.98 -46.75 -14.18
C LEU A 383 -25.12 -47.23 -13.00
N GLN A 384 -25.72 -47.92 -12.03
CA GLN A 384 -24.99 -48.48 -10.88
C GLN A 384 -23.91 -49.48 -11.32
N SER A 385 -24.23 -50.37 -12.27
CA SER A 385 -23.27 -51.31 -12.87
C SER A 385 -22.08 -50.59 -13.54
N THR A 386 -22.35 -49.50 -14.26
CA THR A 386 -21.27 -48.73 -14.89
C THR A 386 -20.39 -47.98 -13.89
N VAL A 387 -20.96 -47.50 -12.79
CA VAL A 387 -20.22 -46.85 -11.70
C VAL A 387 -19.35 -47.85 -10.96
N ASP A 388 -19.86 -49.06 -10.67
CA ASP A 388 -19.08 -50.11 -10.01
C ASP A 388 -17.91 -50.61 -10.89
N MET A 389 -18.13 -50.72 -12.21
CA MET A 389 -17.07 -51.03 -13.18
C MET A 389 -15.97 -49.96 -13.17
N LEU A 390 -16.35 -48.67 -13.18
CA LEU A 390 -15.40 -47.56 -13.14
C LEU A 390 -14.63 -47.54 -11.81
N TYR A 391 -15.32 -47.78 -10.69
CA TYR A 391 -14.68 -47.86 -9.37
C TYR A 391 -13.68 -49.02 -9.28
N HIS A 392 -14.02 -50.18 -9.84
CA HIS A 392 -13.11 -51.33 -9.87
C HIS A 392 -11.89 -51.07 -10.76
N THR A 393 -12.06 -50.45 -11.92
CA THR A 393 -10.93 -50.08 -12.80
C THR A 393 -10.03 -49.01 -12.17
N PHE A 394 -10.61 -48.08 -11.42
CA PHE A 394 -9.86 -47.08 -10.67
C PHE A 394 -9.02 -47.72 -9.55
N ASN A 395 -9.59 -48.65 -8.79
CA ASN A 395 -8.84 -49.36 -7.74
C ASN A 395 -7.71 -50.23 -8.30
N LEU A 396 -7.90 -50.87 -9.46
CA LEU A 396 -6.85 -51.61 -10.16
C LEU A 396 -5.70 -50.68 -10.62
N LEU A 397 -6.02 -49.46 -11.05
CA LEU A 397 -5.02 -48.45 -11.41
C LEU A 397 -4.24 -47.96 -10.18
N VAL A 398 -4.91 -47.78 -9.04
CA VAL A 398 -4.27 -47.39 -7.78
C VAL A 398 -3.36 -48.51 -7.25
N GLU A 399 -3.78 -49.78 -7.30
CA GLU A 399 -2.92 -50.92 -6.98
C GLU A 399 -1.72 -51.05 -7.93
N PHE A 400 -1.91 -50.81 -9.22
CA PHE A 400 -0.83 -50.83 -10.21
C PHE A 400 0.21 -49.74 -9.94
N LEU A 401 -0.24 -48.53 -9.58
CA LEU A 401 0.64 -47.42 -9.21
C LEU A 401 1.36 -47.67 -7.87
N GLY A 402 0.69 -48.32 -6.91
CA GLY A 402 1.28 -48.71 -5.63
C GLY A 402 2.39 -49.76 -5.75
N ARG A 403 2.43 -50.55 -6.83
CA ARG A 403 3.51 -51.52 -7.10
C ARG A 403 4.73 -50.92 -7.82
N ILE A 404 4.60 -49.72 -8.40
CA ILE A 404 5.68 -49.06 -9.17
C ILE A 404 6.54 -48.17 -8.26
N VAL A 405 6.07 -47.83 -7.06
CA VAL A 405 6.83 -47.07 -6.06
C VAL A 405 7.00 -47.92 -4.80
N PRO A 406 8.11 -48.65 -4.62
CA PRO A 406 8.47 -49.16 -3.31
C PRO A 406 9.03 -48.01 -2.47
N LEU A 407 8.38 -47.74 -1.34
CA LEU A 407 8.91 -46.93 -0.25
C LEU A 407 10.05 -47.68 0.45
#